data_AF-A0A557QIG4-F1
#
_entry.id   AF-A0A557QIG4-F1
#
_cell.length_a   1.000
_cell.length_b   1.000
_cell.length_c   1.000
_cell.angle_alpha   90.00
_cell.angle_beta   90.00
_cell.angle_gamma   90.00
#
_symmetry.space_group_name_H-M   'P 1'
#
loop_
_entity.id
_entity.type
_entity.pdbx_description
1 polymer ?
#
loop_
_entity_poly.entity_id
_entity_poly.type
_entity_poly.pdbx_seq_one_letter_code
_entity_poly.pdbx_strand_id
1 'polypeptide(L)'
;MQWFNRMGLARQFLLPVVVSGLVVMAAVMLLLNQMRSDTATAAGINTASAVADQIISLRAFYTKEIVPRARTAGATLNYDFLDHNNVLPLPATLVKTLGESIARDHEGMQVRLYSRFPFPHRAKTERYDAFEQAALDALDKSPKTPFSRVETINGRLSLRYAVGDLMAEGCVGCHNSHPETPKNDWKVGDLRGVIGVTVPIDGIANEINGGVGQVMALILGGGLLVAVLAWFVARRVSMSAAALSDAAHQVQVNCDLRVRAPEGTGELARISDSFNHLLDSLNEIIRGVRSNAEAVDGSAQRLSTAAEQVHAASTAQADAAAETAAAMEEMSVSVSTVADHASDVTGLAGDNLSQARQGQKTLAELSSELVRTEAAVHAIAESVTEFVARTRSIENMTGQVTEIAEQTNLLALNAAIEAARAGEQGRGFAVVADEVRKLAEKSAKAAHEIDRVTASLADQSKSVESAVAQGTAALDAGKVHLDSMNGIMAATGESATRAAQGMTEISGSVKEQTCASHTIAQHVEQIARATDENAAAVARTAEAAESLRQLSTDLKASVDRFQV
;
A
#
# COMPACT_ATOMS: atom_id res chain seq x y z
N MET A 1 6.06 -51.42 -6.51
CA MET A 1 6.33 -50.08 -5.96
C MET A 1 5.09 -49.38 -5.39
N GLN A 2 3.91 -49.41 -6.05
CA GLN A 2 2.72 -48.69 -5.54
C GLN A 2 2.21 -49.15 -4.16
N TRP A 3 2.38 -50.42 -3.81
CA TRP A 3 2.03 -50.96 -2.48
C TRP A 3 2.93 -50.39 -1.36
N PHE A 4 4.23 -50.21 -1.65
CA PHE A 4 5.21 -49.70 -0.69
C PHE A 4 4.93 -48.22 -0.34
N ASN A 5 4.54 -47.41 -1.33
CA ASN A 5 4.21 -46.00 -1.14
C ASN A 5 2.93 -45.74 -0.32
N ARG A 6 2.07 -46.75 -0.12
CA ARG A 6 0.86 -46.63 0.73
C ARG A 6 1.10 -47.00 2.19
N MET A 7 2.28 -47.52 2.53
CA MET A 7 2.64 -47.86 3.90
C MET A 7 3.15 -46.61 4.64
N GLY A 8 2.78 -46.44 5.91
CA GLY A 8 3.32 -45.35 6.73
C GLY A 8 4.85 -45.40 6.79
N LEU A 9 5.50 -44.23 6.88
CA LEU A 9 6.96 -44.06 6.85
C LEU A 9 7.69 -45.08 7.73
N ALA A 10 7.18 -45.35 8.94
CA ALA A 10 7.75 -46.36 9.84
C ALA A 10 7.92 -47.75 9.19
N ARG A 11 6.93 -48.20 8.43
CA ARG A 11 6.96 -49.52 7.78
C ARG A 11 7.85 -49.53 6.53
N GLN A 12 7.96 -48.41 5.83
CA GLN A 12 8.87 -48.27 4.68
C GLN A 12 10.34 -48.35 5.10
N PHE A 13 10.71 -47.82 6.27
CA PHE A 13 12.09 -47.93 6.77
C PHE A 13 12.40 -49.31 7.37
N LEU A 14 11.44 -49.95 8.05
CA LEU A 14 11.66 -51.24 8.72
C LEU A 14 11.76 -52.42 7.75
N LEU A 15 10.92 -52.47 6.72
CA LEU A 15 10.84 -53.60 5.80
C LEU A 15 12.19 -53.92 5.10
N PRO A 16 12.91 -52.95 4.48
CA PRO A 16 14.18 -53.25 3.81
C PRO A 16 15.30 -53.63 4.78
N VAL A 17 15.30 -53.12 6.02
CA VAL A 17 16.28 -53.47 7.05
C VAL A 17 16.10 -54.91 7.52
N VAL A 18 14.85 -55.32 7.76
CA VAL A 18 14.55 -56.70 8.16
C VAL A 18 14.83 -57.68 7.01
N VAL A 19 14.41 -57.34 5.79
CA VAL A 19 14.64 -58.19 4.61
C VAL A 19 16.13 -58.33 4.31
N SER A 20 16.92 -57.25 4.32
CA SER A 20 18.36 -57.33 4.11
C SER A 20 19.07 -58.10 5.22
N GLY A 21 18.66 -57.92 6.47
CA GLY A 21 19.16 -58.69 7.61
C GLY A 21 18.92 -60.19 7.47
N LEU A 22 17.72 -60.59 7.03
CA LEU A 22 17.40 -62.01 6.79
C LEU A 22 18.21 -62.61 5.64
N VAL A 23 18.44 -61.85 4.56
CA VAL A 23 19.27 -62.30 3.42
C VAL A 23 20.72 -62.49 3.83
N VAL A 24 21.30 -61.52 4.56
CA VAL A 24 22.68 -61.63 5.08
C VAL A 24 22.80 -62.81 6.03
N MET A 25 21.83 -63.01 6.92
CA MET A 25 21.80 -64.14 7.85
C MET A 25 21.77 -65.48 7.12
N ALA A 26 20.93 -65.62 6.09
CA ALA A 26 20.87 -66.83 5.28
C ALA A 26 22.19 -67.11 4.53
N ALA A 27 22.83 -66.06 3.99
CA ALA A 27 24.12 -66.18 3.31
C ALA A 27 25.24 -66.61 4.27
N VAL A 28 25.31 -66.01 5.47
CA VAL A 28 26.29 -66.40 6.49
C VAL A 28 26.06 -67.83 6.98
N MET A 29 24.81 -68.25 7.13
CA MET A 29 24.46 -69.61 7.53
C MET A 29 24.97 -70.65 6.52
N LEU A 30 24.79 -70.39 5.22
CA LEU A 30 25.30 -71.25 4.16
C LEU A 30 26.83 -71.32 4.18
N LEU A 31 27.50 -70.18 4.35
CA LEU A 31 28.97 -70.10 4.40
C LEU A 31 29.55 -70.86 5.60
N LEU A 32 29.00 -70.66 6.81
CA LEU A 32 29.45 -71.34 8.02
C LEU A 32 29.21 -72.86 7.94
N ASN A 33 28.09 -73.30 7.35
CA ASN A 33 27.82 -74.71 7.16
C ASN A 33 28.80 -75.37 6.18
N GLN A 34 29.15 -74.66 5.10
CA GLN A 34 30.16 -75.13 4.14
C GLN A 34 31.54 -75.24 4.82
N MET A 35 31.97 -74.18 5.51
CA MET A 35 33.25 -74.16 6.23
C MET A 35 33.36 -75.27 7.28
N ARG A 36 32.26 -75.57 7.98
CA ARG A 36 32.19 -76.68 8.95
C ARG A 36 32.52 -78.03 8.31
N SER A 37 31.87 -78.34 7.18
CA SER A 37 32.05 -79.62 6.49
C SER A 37 33.49 -79.80 5.96
N ASP A 38 34.01 -78.74 5.33
CA ASP A 38 35.33 -78.77 4.71
C ASP A 38 36.44 -78.88 5.75
N THR A 39 36.30 -78.16 6.87
CA THR A 39 37.30 -78.13 7.94
C THR A 39 37.36 -79.46 8.70
N ALA A 40 36.21 -80.07 9.02
CA ALA A 40 36.17 -81.38 9.69
C ALA A 40 36.79 -82.49 8.83
N THR A 41 36.52 -82.46 7.52
CA THR A 41 37.07 -83.42 6.56
C THR A 41 38.59 -83.24 6.40
N ALA A 42 39.06 -82.00 6.21
CA ALA A 42 40.48 -81.69 6.08
C ALA A 42 41.28 -82.06 7.33
N ALA A 43 40.76 -81.76 8.52
CA ALA A 43 41.38 -82.15 9.79
C ALA A 43 41.49 -83.68 9.91
N GLY A 44 40.42 -84.41 9.57
CA GLY A 44 40.44 -85.87 9.52
C GLY A 44 41.53 -86.40 8.58
N ILE A 45 41.68 -85.82 7.38
CA ILE A 45 42.64 -86.30 6.37
C ILE A 45 44.07 -86.12 6.90
N ASN A 46 44.36 -84.97 7.49
CA ASN A 46 45.67 -84.68 8.07
C ASN A 46 46.01 -85.65 9.21
N THR A 47 45.07 -85.92 10.11
CA THR A 47 45.28 -86.89 11.20
C THR A 47 45.47 -88.31 10.65
N ALA A 48 44.62 -88.75 9.73
CA ALA A 48 44.68 -90.10 9.19
C ALA A 48 45.95 -90.34 8.36
N SER A 49 46.39 -89.34 7.59
CA SER A 49 47.66 -89.38 6.85
C SER A 49 48.85 -89.46 7.80
N ALA A 50 48.88 -88.63 8.85
CA ALA A 50 49.98 -88.64 9.82
C ALA A 50 50.11 -90.01 10.51
N VAL A 51 48.99 -90.65 10.88
CA VAL A 51 48.99 -92.01 11.45
C VAL A 51 49.48 -93.03 10.44
N ALA A 52 49.04 -92.95 9.18
CA ALA A 52 49.49 -93.86 8.13
C ALA A 52 51.01 -93.74 7.90
N ASP A 53 51.53 -92.52 7.82
CA ASP A 53 52.95 -92.24 7.60
C ASP A 53 53.81 -92.71 8.78
N GLN A 54 53.33 -92.55 10.02
CA GLN A 54 54.00 -93.09 11.22
C GLN A 54 54.09 -94.61 11.16
N ILE A 55 53.04 -95.30 10.72
CA ILE A 55 53.02 -96.76 10.61
C ILE A 55 53.94 -97.26 9.49
N ILE A 56 53.94 -96.59 8.34
CA ILE A 56 54.86 -96.88 7.24
C ILE A 56 56.31 -96.71 7.71
N SER A 57 56.61 -95.58 8.37
CA SER A 57 57.95 -95.26 8.88
C SER A 57 58.40 -96.26 9.95
N LEU A 58 57.52 -96.59 10.90
CA LEU A 58 57.80 -97.59 11.94
C LEU A 58 58.09 -98.96 11.32
N ARG A 59 57.29 -99.39 10.34
CA ARG A 59 57.50 -100.67 9.67
C ARG A 59 58.82 -100.70 8.89
N ALA A 60 59.14 -99.60 8.20
CA ALA A 60 60.40 -99.46 7.48
C ALA A 60 61.60 -99.55 8.45
N PHE A 61 61.54 -98.81 9.56
CA PHE A 61 62.55 -98.86 10.63
C PHE A 61 62.68 -100.27 11.21
N TYR A 62 61.57 -100.90 11.59
CA TYR A 62 61.57 -102.28 12.11
C TYR A 62 62.22 -103.26 11.14
N THR A 63 61.85 -103.20 9.87
CA THR A 63 62.34 -104.13 8.83
C THR A 63 63.83 -103.92 8.54
N LYS A 64 64.30 -102.67 8.52
CA LYS A 64 65.67 -102.33 8.16
C LYS A 64 66.65 -102.46 9.34
N GLU A 65 66.23 -102.05 10.53
CA GLU A 65 67.11 -101.88 11.69
C GLU A 65 66.96 -102.99 12.73
N ILE A 66 65.76 -103.50 12.95
CA ILE A 66 65.48 -104.46 14.05
C ILE A 66 65.58 -105.90 13.55
N VAL A 67 64.89 -106.23 12.46
CA VAL A 67 64.79 -107.60 11.94
C VAL A 67 66.17 -108.24 11.65
N PRO A 68 67.13 -107.56 10.97
CA PRO A 68 68.43 -108.16 10.70
C PRO A 68 69.23 -108.42 11.98
N ARG A 69 69.22 -107.47 12.94
CA ARG A 69 69.92 -107.60 14.22
C ARG A 69 69.35 -108.76 15.05
N ALA A 70 68.03 -108.88 15.09
CA ALA A 70 67.37 -109.95 15.82
C ALA A 70 67.61 -111.34 15.21
N ARG A 71 67.64 -111.46 13.88
CA ARG A 71 68.03 -112.72 13.21
C ARG A 71 69.45 -113.14 13.57
N THR A 72 70.40 -112.20 13.61
CA THR A 72 71.78 -112.49 14.03
C THR A 72 71.87 -112.94 15.49
N ALA A 73 70.96 -112.46 16.35
CA ALA A 73 70.82 -112.89 17.73
C ALA A 73 70.06 -114.22 17.91
N GLY A 74 69.68 -114.90 16.82
CA GLY A 74 69.02 -116.20 16.84
C GLY A 74 67.49 -116.16 16.90
N ALA A 75 66.86 -114.99 16.80
CA ALA A 75 65.41 -114.88 16.73
C ALA A 75 64.87 -115.28 15.34
N THR A 76 63.70 -115.92 15.30
CA THR A 76 63.00 -116.25 14.05
C THR A 76 61.83 -115.30 13.82
N LEU A 77 61.37 -115.17 12.57
CA LEU A 77 60.17 -114.39 12.26
C LEU A 77 59.00 -115.29 11.90
N ASN A 78 57.86 -115.06 12.54
CA ASN A 78 56.62 -115.77 12.25
C ASN A 78 55.43 -114.81 12.37
N TYR A 79 54.30 -115.16 11.76
CA TYR A 79 53.03 -114.49 12.01
C TYR A 79 52.43 -114.87 13.36
N ASP A 80 52.76 -116.05 13.89
CA ASP A 80 52.40 -116.50 15.23
C ASP A 80 53.58 -116.29 16.19
N PHE A 81 53.61 -115.14 16.87
CA PHE A 81 54.77 -114.69 17.65
C PHE A 81 54.46 -114.39 19.13
N LEU A 82 53.20 -114.14 19.48
CA LEU A 82 52.83 -113.64 20.81
C LEU A 82 53.10 -114.67 21.92
N ASP A 83 52.88 -115.95 21.63
CA ASP A 83 53.00 -117.04 22.60
C ASP A 83 54.31 -117.86 22.44
N HIS A 84 55.27 -117.35 21.65
CA HIS A 84 56.48 -118.07 21.28
C HIS A 84 57.75 -117.31 21.68
N ASN A 85 58.60 -117.94 22.51
CA ASN A 85 59.88 -117.35 22.92
C ASN A 85 60.83 -117.18 21.73
N ASN A 86 61.50 -116.03 21.66
CA ASN A 86 62.48 -115.67 20.63
C ASN A 86 61.92 -115.64 19.18
N VAL A 87 60.61 -115.43 19.05
CA VAL A 87 59.93 -115.23 17.76
C VAL A 87 59.44 -113.79 17.67
N LEU A 88 59.79 -113.12 16.57
CA LEU A 88 59.40 -111.74 16.28
C LEU A 88 58.32 -111.71 15.19
N PRO A 89 57.42 -110.73 15.20
CA PRO A 89 56.39 -110.62 14.17
C PRO A 89 56.99 -110.32 12.81
N LEU A 90 56.42 -110.91 11.75
CA LEU A 90 56.68 -110.43 10.39
C LEU A 90 56.29 -108.94 10.27
N PRO A 91 56.95 -108.13 9.42
CA PRO A 91 56.63 -106.69 9.30
C PRO A 91 55.14 -106.38 9.02
N ALA A 92 54.47 -107.20 8.22
CA ALA A 92 53.04 -107.07 7.99
C ALA A 92 52.20 -107.47 9.22
N THR A 93 52.65 -108.47 9.98
CA THR A 93 52.02 -108.88 11.25
C THR A 93 52.16 -107.78 12.30
N LEU A 94 53.33 -107.14 12.41
CA LEU A 94 53.53 -105.99 13.30
C LEU A 94 52.50 -104.88 13.05
N VAL A 95 52.29 -104.50 11.78
CA VAL A 95 51.30 -103.47 11.43
C VAL A 95 49.88 -103.90 11.78
N LYS A 96 49.51 -105.17 11.53
CA LYS A 96 48.18 -105.69 11.87
C LYS A 96 47.97 -105.70 13.40
N THR A 97 48.92 -106.23 14.17
CA THR A 97 48.81 -106.29 15.63
C THR A 97 48.85 -104.90 16.27
N LEU A 98 49.65 -103.97 15.72
CA LEU A 98 49.62 -102.57 16.13
C LEU A 98 48.27 -101.91 15.80
N GLY A 99 47.73 -102.16 14.62
CA GLY A 99 46.40 -101.68 14.23
C GLY A 99 45.28 -102.22 15.11
N GLU A 100 45.37 -103.47 15.54
CA GLU A 100 44.49 -104.06 16.55
C GLU A 100 44.64 -103.39 17.92
N SER A 101 45.87 -103.01 18.33
CA SER A 101 46.06 -102.23 19.56
C SER A 101 45.44 -100.84 19.46
N ILE A 102 45.70 -100.11 18.37
CA ILE A 102 45.09 -98.80 18.13
C ILE A 102 43.56 -98.88 18.18
N ALA A 103 42.98 -99.92 17.57
CA ALA A 103 41.54 -100.13 17.60
C ALA A 103 40.98 -100.48 19.00
N ARG A 104 41.80 -101.07 19.89
CA ARG A 104 41.43 -101.31 21.29
C ARG A 104 41.59 -100.07 22.15
N ASP A 105 42.68 -99.32 21.96
CA ASP A 105 43.09 -98.21 22.83
C ASP A 105 42.40 -96.88 22.45
N HIS A 106 41.99 -96.72 21.19
CA HIS A 106 41.35 -95.52 20.67
C HIS A 106 40.02 -95.87 20.00
N GLU A 107 38.92 -95.62 20.72
CA GLU A 107 37.57 -95.92 20.25
C GLU A 107 37.26 -95.22 18.91
N GLY A 108 36.88 -96.00 17.90
CA GLY A 108 36.54 -95.51 16.56
C GLY A 108 37.75 -95.27 15.64
N MET A 109 38.99 -95.29 16.17
CA MET A 109 40.18 -95.32 15.33
C MET A 109 40.45 -96.77 14.90
N GLN A 110 40.86 -96.97 13.66
CA GLN A 110 41.21 -98.31 13.19
C GLN A 110 42.34 -98.22 12.19
N VAL A 111 43.35 -99.07 12.33
CA VAL A 111 44.35 -99.27 11.27
C VAL A 111 44.23 -100.70 10.76
N ARG A 112 44.07 -100.83 9.45
CA ARG A 112 44.03 -102.12 8.77
C ARG A 112 45.08 -102.17 7.69
N LEU A 113 45.82 -103.28 7.65
CA LEU A 113 46.65 -103.66 6.52
C LEU A 113 45.94 -104.79 5.77
N TYR A 114 45.61 -104.53 4.52
CA TYR A 114 44.91 -105.46 3.62
C TYR A 114 45.55 -105.46 2.22
N SER A 115 45.25 -106.47 1.40
CA SER A 115 45.90 -106.63 0.11
C SER A 115 45.05 -107.46 -0.84
N ARG A 116 45.14 -107.18 -2.14
CA ARG A 116 44.56 -108.05 -3.18
C ARG A 116 45.24 -109.43 -3.25
N PHE A 117 46.47 -109.55 -2.73
CA PHE A 117 47.27 -110.77 -2.68
C PHE A 117 47.65 -111.12 -1.23
N PRO A 118 46.70 -111.55 -0.38
CA PRO A 118 46.99 -112.02 0.97
C PRO A 118 47.68 -113.40 0.93
N PHE A 119 48.57 -113.69 1.87
CA PHE A 119 49.12 -115.04 2.02
C PHE A 119 48.01 -116.03 2.43
N PRO A 120 48.16 -117.34 2.15
CA PRO A 120 47.10 -118.34 2.38
C PRO A 120 46.49 -118.34 3.78
N HIS A 121 47.29 -118.11 4.84
CA HIS A 121 46.81 -118.02 6.21
C HIS A 121 45.83 -116.84 6.43
N ARG A 122 46.03 -115.72 5.71
CA ARG A 122 45.15 -114.54 5.78
C ARG A 122 44.01 -114.58 4.78
N ALA A 123 44.21 -115.19 3.61
CA ALA A 123 43.18 -115.29 2.57
C ALA A 123 41.88 -115.95 3.07
N LYS A 124 42.00 -116.87 4.04
CA LYS A 124 40.85 -117.55 4.65
C LYS A 124 39.95 -116.59 5.45
N THR A 125 40.53 -115.61 6.15
CA THR A 125 39.86 -114.79 7.16
C THR A 125 39.66 -113.33 6.75
N GLU A 126 40.49 -112.79 5.85
CA GLU A 126 40.36 -111.39 5.43
C GLU A 126 39.11 -111.19 4.55
N ARG A 127 38.30 -110.20 4.94
CA ARG A 127 37.17 -109.68 4.17
C ARG A 127 37.31 -108.17 4.05
N TYR A 128 36.97 -107.64 2.88
CA TYR A 128 37.11 -106.23 2.54
C TYR A 128 35.74 -105.61 2.34
N ASP A 129 35.48 -104.49 3.02
CA ASP A 129 34.25 -103.73 2.86
C ASP A 129 34.27 -102.85 1.60
N ALA A 130 33.17 -102.12 1.35
CA ALA A 130 33.01 -101.29 0.17
C ALA A 130 34.04 -100.15 0.06
N PHE A 131 34.56 -99.63 1.18
CA PHE A 131 35.64 -98.65 1.15
C PHE A 131 36.97 -99.32 0.83
N GLU A 132 37.28 -100.45 1.47
CA GLU A 132 38.53 -101.17 1.26
C GLU A 132 38.68 -101.68 -0.18
N GLN A 133 37.57 -102.13 -0.78
CA GLN A 133 37.53 -102.50 -2.20
C GLN A 133 37.77 -101.29 -3.10
N ALA A 134 37.07 -100.17 -2.86
CA ALA A 134 37.27 -98.93 -3.62
C ALA A 134 38.68 -98.35 -3.46
N ALA A 135 39.26 -98.45 -2.27
CA ALA A 135 40.62 -98.03 -1.97
C ALA A 135 41.64 -98.90 -2.72
N LEU A 136 41.45 -100.22 -2.75
CA LEU A 136 42.27 -101.13 -3.55
C LEU A 136 42.20 -100.77 -5.03
N ASP A 137 41.00 -100.54 -5.58
CA ASP A 137 40.83 -100.16 -6.99
C ASP A 137 41.45 -98.81 -7.35
N ALA A 138 41.34 -97.82 -6.45
CA ALA A 138 41.91 -96.50 -6.64
C ALA A 138 43.45 -96.55 -6.59
N LEU A 139 44.02 -97.25 -5.60
CA LEU A 139 45.47 -97.34 -5.39
C LEU A 139 46.13 -98.27 -6.41
N ASP A 140 45.42 -99.23 -7.01
CA ASP A 140 45.96 -100.04 -8.11
C ASP A 140 46.25 -99.17 -9.35
N LYS A 141 45.39 -98.17 -9.60
CA LYS A 141 45.56 -97.20 -10.70
C LYS A 141 46.55 -96.09 -10.36
N SER A 142 46.60 -95.66 -9.10
CA SER A 142 47.45 -94.56 -8.65
C SER A 142 48.06 -94.86 -7.28
N PRO A 143 49.12 -95.70 -7.22
CA PRO A 143 49.63 -96.25 -5.95
C PRO A 143 50.17 -95.23 -4.96
N LYS A 144 50.47 -94.01 -5.42
CA LYS A 144 51.01 -92.91 -4.61
C LYS A 144 49.97 -91.88 -4.18
N THR A 145 48.74 -91.93 -4.71
CA THR A 145 47.70 -90.96 -4.42
C THR A 145 46.75 -91.55 -3.38
N PRO A 146 46.68 -90.98 -2.17
CA PRO A 146 45.80 -91.51 -1.14
C PRO A 146 44.32 -91.46 -1.54
N PHE A 147 43.55 -92.42 -1.05
CA PHE A 147 42.11 -92.46 -1.23
C PHE A 147 41.43 -92.21 0.12
N SER A 148 40.48 -91.28 0.18
CA SER A 148 39.76 -90.99 1.41
C SER A 148 38.27 -90.80 1.18
N ARG A 149 37.47 -91.12 2.20
CA ARG A 149 36.01 -90.94 2.18
C ARG A 149 35.51 -90.75 3.60
N VAL A 150 34.60 -89.80 3.79
CA VAL A 150 33.86 -89.63 5.05
C VAL A 150 32.65 -90.55 5.01
N GLU A 151 32.48 -91.37 6.04
CA GLU A 151 31.36 -92.30 6.18
C GLU A 151 30.94 -92.40 7.64
N THR A 152 29.72 -92.87 7.88
CA THR A 152 29.29 -93.21 9.24
C THR A 152 29.60 -94.67 9.52
N ILE A 153 30.44 -94.92 10.52
CA ILE A 153 30.86 -96.26 10.92
C ILE A 153 30.43 -96.45 12.37
N ASN A 154 29.62 -97.47 12.64
CA ASN A 154 29.07 -97.77 13.98
C ASN A 154 28.40 -96.55 14.65
N GLY A 155 27.69 -95.73 13.86
CA GLY A 155 27.00 -94.53 14.35
C GLY A 155 27.88 -93.30 14.55
N ARG A 156 29.19 -93.38 14.27
CA ARG A 156 30.13 -92.25 14.38
C ARG A 156 30.55 -91.77 13.00
N LEU A 157 30.62 -90.45 12.83
CA LEU A 157 31.15 -89.86 11.59
C LEU A 157 32.66 -90.03 11.59
N SER A 158 33.17 -90.80 10.64
CA SER A 158 34.59 -91.13 10.56
C SER A 158 35.13 -90.85 9.17
N LEU A 159 36.36 -90.36 9.11
CA LEU A 159 37.11 -90.33 7.88
C LEU A 159 37.88 -91.63 7.75
N ARG A 160 37.70 -92.31 6.62
CA ARG A 160 38.56 -93.40 6.19
C ARG A 160 39.57 -92.88 5.18
N TYR A 161 40.82 -93.20 5.40
CA TYR A 161 41.98 -92.83 4.59
C TYR A 161 42.75 -94.08 4.24
N ALA A 162 43.24 -94.18 3.01
CA ALA A 162 43.94 -95.34 2.50
C ALA A 162 45.15 -94.89 1.70
N VAL A 163 46.30 -95.48 2.00
CA VAL A 163 47.56 -95.26 1.28
C VAL A 163 48.14 -96.59 0.80
N GLY A 164 48.82 -96.55 -0.33
CA GLY A 164 49.47 -97.72 -0.90
C GLY A 164 50.62 -98.21 -0.03
N ASP A 165 50.58 -99.49 0.34
CA ASP A 165 51.70 -100.19 0.92
C ASP A 165 52.55 -100.76 -0.23
N LEU A 166 53.62 -100.06 -0.58
CA LEU A 166 54.42 -100.36 -1.77
C LEU A 166 55.58 -101.31 -1.47
N MET A 167 55.94 -102.14 -2.44
CA MET A 167 57.10 -103.03 -2.36
C MET A 167 58.40 -102.22 -2.30
N ALA A 168 59.16 -102.39 -1.22
CA ALA A 168 60.52 -101.88 -1.08
C ALA A 168 61.56 -102.93 -1.53
N GLU A 169 62.81 -102.50 -1.76
CA GLU A 169 63.92 -103.40 -2.17
C GLU A 169 64.08 -104.61 -1.25
N GLY A 170 63.98 -104.41 0.07
CA GLY A 170 64.07 -105.49 1.06
C GLY A 170 62.86 -106.45 1.08
N CYS A 171 61.72 -106.06 0.51
CA CYS A 171 60.50 -106.88 0.47
C CYS A 171 60.47 -107.81 -0.74
N VAL A 172 60.93 -107.35 -1.91
CA VAL A 172 60.84 -108.10 -3.18
C VAL A 172 61.54 -109.46 -3.08
N GLY A 173 62.76 -109.50 -2.52
CA GLY A 173 63.55 -110.73 -2.44
C GLY A 173 62.88 -111.85 -1.65
N CYS A 174 62.37 -111.55 -0.45
CA CYS A 174 61.66 -112.53 0.36
C CYS A 174 60.30 -112.93 -0.25
N HIS A 175 59.56 -111.97 -0.83
CA HIS A 175 58.24 -112.25 -1.39
C HIS A 175 58.26 -113.01 -2.72
N ASN A 176 59.31 -112.88 -3.53
CA ASN A 176 59.44 -113.63 -4.78
C ASN A 176 59.99 -115.06 -4.59
N SER A 177 60.58 -115.35 -3.42
CA SER A 177 61.21 -116.65 -3.10
C SER A 177 60.45 -117.49 -2.07
N HIS A 178 59.46 -116.93 -1.37
CA HIS A 178 58.71 -117.66 -0.33
C HIS A 178 57.78 -118.72 -0.95
N PRO A 179 57.75 -119.98 -0.46
CA PRO A 179 56.96 -121.07 -1.05
C PRO A 179 55.46 -120.79 -1.16
N GLU A 180 54.90 -120.11 -0.16
CA GLU A 180 53.46 -119.78 -0.09
C GLU A 180 53.12 -118.39 -0.67
N THR A 181 54.01 -117.78 -1.44
CA THR A 181 53.75 -116.43 -1.95
C THR A 181 52.57 -116.43 -2.93
N PRO A 182 51.57 -115.55 -2.76
CA PRO A 182 50.42 -115.48 -3.67
C PRO A 182 50.78 -114.88 -5.05
N LYS A 183 51.95 -114.25 -5.17
CA LYS A 183 52.49 -113.62 -6.38
C LYS A 183 54.01 -113.53 -6.23
N ASN A 184 54.78 -113.87 -7.27
CA ASN A 184 56.25 -114.03 -7.18
C ASN A 184 57.06 -113.20 -8.20
N ASP A 185 56.43 -112.25 -8.88
CA ASP A 185 57.02 -111.35 -9.87
C ASP A 185 57.02 -109.88 -9.40
N TRP A 186 57.05 -109.64 -8.09
CA TRP A 186 57.00 -108.30 -7.51
C TRP A 186 58.20 -107.45 -7.91
N LYS A 187 57.95 -106.17 -8.19
CA LYS A 187 58.96 -105.13 -8.42
C LYS A 187 58.88 -104.04 -7.35
N VAL A 188 59.98 -103.33 -7.16
CA VAL A 188 60.01 -102.15 -6.27
C VAL A 188 59.01 -101.13 -6.79
N GLY A 189 58.15 -100.64 -5.91
CA GLY A 189 57.06 -99.71 -6.24
C GLY A 189 55.71 -100.35 -6.57
N ASP A 190 55.65 -101.69 -6.74
CA ASP A 190 54.37 -102.38 -6.90
C ASP A 190 53.51 -102.27 -5.63
N LEU A 191 52.19 -102.14 -5.81
CA LEU A 191 51.25 -102.11 -4.71
C LEU A 191 51.16 -103.49 -4.04
N ARG A 192 51.80 -103.64 -2.88
CA ARG A 192 51.72 -104.88 -2.10
C ARG A 192 50.42 -104.98 -1.32
N GLY A 193 49.92 -103.86 -0.83
CA GLY A 193 48.70 -103.79 -0.04
C GLY A 193 48.28 -102.35 0.17
N VAL A 194 47.37 -102.15 1.11
CA VAL A 194 46.85 -100.85 1.49
C VAL A 194 46.88 -100.76 3.00
N ILE A 195 47.38 -99.64 3.50
CA ILE A 195 47.23 -99.24 4.91
C ILE A 195 46.03 -98.32 4.95
N GLY A 196 44.92 -98.83 5.47
CA GLY A 196 43.73 -98.06 5.77
C GLY A 196 43.77 -97.55 7.19
N VAL A 197 43.56 -96.26 7.38
CA VAL A 197 43.37 -95.60 8.67
C VAL A 197 41.96 -95.03 8.72
N THR A 198 41.22 -95.38 9.76
CA THR A 198 39.92 -94.79 10.09
C THR A 198 40.13 -93.90 11.30
N VAL A 199 39.67 -92.65 11.20
CA VAL A 199 39.73 -91.66 12.30
C VAL A 199 38.32 -91.12 12.53
N PRO A 200 37.81 -91.14 13.77
CA PRO A 200 36.54 -90.50 14.10
C PRO A 200 36.69 -88.97 14.00
N ILE A 201 35.81 -88.33 13.23
CA ILE A 201 35.78 -86.87 13.03
C ILE A 201 34.53 -86.23 13.67
N ASP A 202 33.69 -87.03 14.32
CA ASP A 202 32.51 -86.60 15.07
C ASP A 202 32.84 -85.62 16.20
N GLY A 203 33.94 -85.87 16.94
CA GLY A 203 34.44 -84.95 17.97
C GLY A 203 34.81 -83.57 17.40
N ILE A 204 35.58 -83.55 16.30
CA ILE A 204 35.99 -82.33 15.59
C ILE A 204 34.76 -81.59 15.05
N ALA A 205 33.82 -82.32 14.44
CA ALA A 205 32.58 -81.76 13.90
C ALA A 205 31.67 -81.17 14.99
N ASN A 206 31.68 -81.73 16.20
CA ASN A 206 30.89 -81.27 17.34
C ASN A 206 31.51 -80.03 18.04
N GLU A 207 32.82 -79.91 18.13
CA GLU A 207 33.44 -78.66 18.61
C GLU A 207 33.15 -77.49 17.67
N ILE A 208 33.20 -77.73 16.35
CA ILE A 208 32.83 -76.71 15.35
C ILE A 208 31.35 -76.32 15.49
N ASN A 209 30.45 -77.25 15.87
CA ASN A 209 29.03 -76.94 16.14
C ASN A 209 28.84 -75.93 17.26
N GLY A 210 29.62 -76.06 18.34
CA GLY A 210 29.57 -75.12 19.46
C GLY A 210 29.92 -73.69 19.03
N GLY A 211 30.98 -73.53 18.23
CA GLY A 211 31.42 -72.23 17.71
C GLY A 211 30.42 -71.60 16.74
N VAL A 212 29.86 -72.37 15.80
CA VAL A 212 28.83 -71.88 14.86
C VAL A 212 27.58 -71.40 15.60
N GLY A 213 27.15 -72.11 16.65
CA GLY A 213 26.00 -71.70 17.47
C GLY A 213 26.18 -70.34 18.16
N GLN A 214 27.37 -70.04 18.68
CA GLN A 214 27.68 -68.75 19.31
C GLN A 214 27.67 -67.60 18.29
N VAL A 215 28.24 -67.79 17.11
CA VAL A 215 28.22 -66.79 16.03
C VAL A 215 26.78 -66.50 15.58
N MET A 216 25.93 -67.53 15.47
CA MET A 216 24.53 -67.36 15.11
C MET A 216 23.74 -66.57 16.16
N ALA A 217 23.98 -66.82 17.45
CA ALA A 217 23.34 -66.06 18.53
C ALA A 217 23.71 -64.57 18.49
N LEU A 218 24.98 -64.24 18.18
CA LEU A 218 25.43 -62.86 18.04
C LEU A 218 24.80 -62.16 16.82
N ILE A 219 24.69 -62.84 15.68
CA ILE A 219 24.06 -62.28 14.47
C ILE A 219 22.57 -62.03 14.72
N LEU A 220 21.87 -62.97 15.35
CA LEU A 220 20.45 -62.81 15.70
C LEU A 220 20.24 -61.68 16.71
N GLY A 221 21.08 -61.60 17.75
CA GLY A 221 21.03 -60.53 18.75
C GLY A 221 21.31 -59.16 18.15
N GLY A 222 22.35 -59.05 17.31
CA GLY A 222 22.69 -57.81 16.59
C GLY A 222 21.60 -57.39 15.62
N GLY A 223 21.03 -58.32 14.85
CA GLY A 223 19.93 -58.07 13.94
C GLY A 223 18.66 -57.58 14.66
N LEU A 224 18.33 -58.20 15.79
CA LEU A 224 17.19 -57.77 16.62
C LEU A 224 17.41 -56.35 17.17
N LEU A 225 18.61 -56.04 17.66
CA LEU A 225 18.95 -54.71 18.16
C LEU A 225 18.81 -53.64 17.08
N VAL A 226 19.32 -53.90 15.87
CA VAL A 226 19.18 -53.00 14.72
C VAL A 226 17.70 -52.81 14.35
N ALA A 227 16.89 -53.87 14.37
CA ALA A 227 15.46 -53.78 14.08
C ALA A 227 14.71 -52.94 15.14
N VAL A 228 15.03 -53.09 16.44
CA VAL A 228 14.44 -52.29 17.52
C VAL A 228 14.83 -50.82 17.42
N LEU A 229 16.11 -50.52 17.16
CA LEU A 229 16.59 -49.15 16.94
C LEU A 229 15.93 -48.51 15.71
N ALA A 230 15.86 -49.24 14.59
CA ALA A 230 15.17 -48.78 13.39
C ALA A 230 13.68 -48.51 13.66
N TRP A 231 13.01 -49.36 14.44
CA TRP A 231 11.63 -49.14 14.84
C TRP A 231 11.45 -47.89 15.70
N PHE A 232 12.34 -47.66 16.68
CA PHE A 232 12.27 -46.50 17.56
C PHE A 232 12.46 -45.19 16.77
N VAL A 233 13.48 -45.14 15.89
CA VAL A 233 13.73 -43.99 15.01
C VAL A 233 12.54 -43.76 14.08
N ALA A 234 12.07 -44.80 13.39
CA ALA A 234 11.01 -44.65 12.42
C ALA A 234 9.66 -44.30 13.05
N ARG A 235 9.38 -44.80 14.27
CA ARG A 235 8.21 -44.40 15.07
C ARG A 235 8.29 -42.94 15.48
N ARG A 236 9.44 -42.48 15.99
CA ARG A 236 9.62 -41.09 16.44
C ARG A 236 9.45 -40.11 15.28
N VAL A 237 10.10 -40.38 14.15
CA VAL A 237 9.97 -39.57 12.92
C VAL A 237 8.52 -39.55 12.42
N SER A 238 7.86 -40.71 12.38
CA SER A 238 6.47 -40.79 11.90
C SER A 238 5.49 -40.03 12.80
N MET A 239 5.67 -40.08 14.13
CA MET A 239 4.82 -39.34 15.06
C MET A 239 4.99 -37.82 14.91
N SER A 240 6.22 -37.33 14.88
CA SER A 240 6.49 -35.89 14.72
C SER A 240 6.02 -35.37 13.35
N ALA A 241 6.23 -36.13 12.27
CA ALA A 241 5.73 -35.78 10.95
C ALA A 241 4.19 -35.78 10.90
N ALA A 242 3.53 -36.74 11.55
CA ALA A 242 2.07 -36.78 11.64
C ALA A 242 1.52 -35.57 12.42
N ALA A 243 2.16 -35.18 13.52
CA ALA A 243 1.72 -34.03 14.31
C ALA A 243 1.89 -32.69 13.56
N LEU A 244 2.98 -32.51 12.82
CA LEU A 244 3.15 -31.36 11.92
C LEU A 244 2.09 -31.36 10.80
N SER A 245 1.83 -32.52 10.20
CA SER A 245 0.78 -32.68 9.19
C SER A 245 -0.60 -32.36 9.74
N ASP A 246 -0.89 -32.75 10.98
CA ASP A 246 -2.17 -32.46 11.64
C ASP A 246 -2.31 -30.97 11.96
N ALA A 247 -1.24 -30.33 12.48
CA ALA A 247 -1.22 -28.88 12.70
C ALA A 247 -1.48 -28.10 11.39
N ALA A 248 -0.82 -28.49 10.29
CA ALA A 248 -1.06 -27.90 8.97
C ALA A 248 -2.49 -28.14 8.47
N HIS A 249 -3.03 -29.34 8.67
CA HIS A 249 -4.41 -29.66 8.31
C HIS A 249 -5.43 -28.86 9.13
N GLN A 250 -5.19 -28.66 10.43
CA GLN A 250 -6.06 -27.82 11.28
C GLN A 250 -6.05 -26.36 10.82
N VAL A 251 -4.90 -25.81 10.45
CA VAL A 251 -4.80 -24.46 9.86
C VAL A 251 -5.59 -24.38 8.55
N GLN A 252 -5.48 -25.40 7.68
CA GLN A 252 -6.18 -25.44 6.40
C GLN A 252 -7.71 -25.48 6.56
N VAL A 253 -8.22 -26.33 7.47
CA VAL A 253 -9.67 -26.58 7.61
C VAL A 253 -10.34 -25.50 8.45
N ASN A 254 -9.73 -25.10 9.57
CA ASN A 254 -10.35 -24.20 10.55
C ASN A 254 -9.89 -22.75 10.41
N CYS A 255 -8.92 -22.47 9.53
CA CYS A 255 -8.25 -21.18 9.42
C CYS A 255 -7.71 -20.68 10.77
N ASP A 256 -7.35 -21.60 11.67
CA ASP A 256 -6.87 -21.26 13.02
C ASP A 256 -5.35 -21.08 13.01
N LEU A 257 -4.93 -19.81 12.96
CA LEU A 257 -3.52 -19.42 12.97
C LEU A 257 -2.92 -19.43 14.39
N ARG A 258 -3.66 -19.85 15.42
CA ARG A 258 -3.17 -20.01 16.79
C ARG A 258 -2.62 -21.42 17.04
N VAL A 259 -2.91 -22.39 16.16
CA VAL A 259 -2.34 -23.74 16.20
C VAL A 259 -0.82 -23.66 16.08
N ARG A 260 -0.09 -24.51 16.81
CA ARG A 260 1.38 -24.59 16.71
C ARG A 260 1.82 -26.02 16.48
N ALA A 261 2.80 -26.19 15.60
CA ALA A 261 3.47 -27.48 15.45
C ALA A 261 4.28 -27.79 16.71
N PRO A 262 4.25 -29.04 17.20
CA PRO A 262 4.99 -29.41 18.41
C PRO A 262 6.49 -29.36 18.20
N GLU A 263 7.22 -29.18 19.30
CA GLU A 263 8.68 -29.19 19.32
C GLU A 263 9.22 -30.54 18.80
N GLY A 264 10.09 -30.45 17.80
CA GLY A 264 10.76 -31.59 17.20
C GLY A 264 12.21 -31.74 17.69
N THR A 265 12.94 -32.68 17.10
CA THR A 265 14.40 -32.74 17.22
C THR A 265 15.03 -32.89 15.84
N GLY A 266 16.23 -32.34 15.64
CA GLY A 266 16.94 -32.41 14.36
C GLY A 266 16.24 -31.57 13.28
N GLU A 267 16.16 -32.09 12.06
CA GLU A 267 15.58 -31.42 10.90
C GLU A 267 14.08 -31.15 11.08
N LEU A 268 13.35 -32.03 11.77
CA LEU A 268 11.92 -31.83 12.05
C LEU A 268 11.67 -30.65 12.98
N ALA A 269 12.59 -30.35 13.92
CA ALA A 269 12.48 -29.17 14.78
C ALA A 269 12.52 -27.89 13.93
N ARG A 270 13.49 -27.80 13.01
CA ARG A 270 13.63 -26.65 12.10
C ARG A 270 12.39 -26.45 11.23
N ILE A 271 11.73 -27.53 10.81
CA ILE A 271 10.48 -27.44 10.03
C ILE A 271 9.32 -26.97 10.91
N SER A 272 9.16 -27.51 12.13
CA SER A 272 8.16 -27.02 13.09
C SER A 272 8.35 -25.54 13.40
N ASP A 273 9.58 -25.09 13.64
CA ASP A 273 9.90 -23.69 13.93
C ASP A 273 9.59 -22.78 12.73
N SER A 274 10.00 -23.20 11.51
CA SER A 274 9.72 -22.45 10.29
C SER A 274 8.21 -22.35 10.02
N PHE A 275 7.46 -23.42 10.29
CA PHE A 275 6.01 -23.43 10.19
C PHE A 275 5.36 -22.49 11.21
N ASN A 276 5.81 -22.52 12.47
CA ASN A 276 5.31 -21.62 13.51
C ASN A 276 5.60 -20.15 13.18
N HIS A 277 6.80 -19.82 12.71
CA HIS A 277 7.14 -18.46 12.25
C HIS A 277 6.30 -18.00 11.06
N LEU A 278 5.98 -18.91 10.13
CA LEU A 278 5.06 -18.61 9.04
C LEU A 278 3.66 -18.27 9.57
N LEU A 279 3.15 -19.03 10.55
CA LEU A 279 1.86 -18.73 11.19
C LEU A 279 1.88 -17.41 11.94
N ASP A 280 2.97 -17.08 12.64
CA ASP A 280 3.13 -15.77 13.30
C ASP A 280 3.08 -14.62 12.28
N SER A 281 3.82 -14.75 11.17
CA SER A 281 3.84 -13.75 10.10
C SER A 281 2.46 -13.59 9.44
N LEU A 282 1.75 -14.70 9.19
CA LEU A 282 0.38 -14.65 8.66
C LEU A 282 -0.57 -13.99 9.67
N ASN A 283 -0.42 -14.28 10.97
CA ASN A 283 -1.23 -13.68 12.02
C ASN A 283 -1.05 -12.14 12.05
N GLU A 284 0.20 -11.66 12.00
CA GLU A 284 0.50 -10.23 11.91
C GLU A 284 -0.09 -9.57 10.67
N ILE A 285 0.05 -10.20 9.49
CA ILE A 285 -0.53 -9.71 8.24
C ILE A 285 -2.06 -9.61 8.36
N ILE A 286 -2.73 -10.65 8.86
CA ILE A 286 -4.20 -10.68 9.02
C ILE A 286 -4.66 -9.60 9.99
N ARG A 287 -3.98 -9.41 11.13
CA ARG A 287 -4.26 -8.31 12.07
C ARG A 287 -4.05 -6.94 11.42
N GLY A 288 -2.99 -6.78 10.64
CA GLY A 288 -2.71 -5.56 9.88
C GLY A 288 -3.81 -5.25 8.86
N VAL A 289 -4.26 -6.26 8.12
CA VAL A 289 -5.36 -6.12 7.15
C VAL A 289 -6.67 -5.74 7.84
N ARG A 290 -7.01 -6.36 8.97
CA ARG A 290 -8.21 -6.00 9.77
C ARG A 290 -8.15 -4.55 10.23
N SER A 291 -7.03 -4.11 10.80
CA SER A 291 -6.83 -2.73 11.24
C SER A 291 -6.94 -1.73 10.08
N ASN A 292 -6.32 -2.04 8.94
CA ASN A 292 -6.38 -1.19 7.75
C ASN A 292 -7.81 -1.11 7.18
N ALA A 293 -8.56 -2.22 7.17
CA ALA A 293 -9.96 -2.21 6.78
C ALA A 293 -10.78 -1.27 7.69
N GLU A 294 -10.64 -1.38 9.01
CA GLU A 294 -11.32 -0.50 9.97
C GLU A 294 -10.94 0.97 9.77
N ALA A 295 -9.68 1.27 9.47
CA ALA A 295 -9.23 2.63 9.15
C ALA A 295 -9.82 3.17 7.84
N VAL A 296 -9.97 2.32 6.81
CA VAL A 296 -10.64 2.68 5.55
C VAL A 296 -12.12 2.93 5.77
N ASP A 297 -12.80 2.08 6.53
CA ASP A 297 -14.23 2.25 6.88
C ASP A 297 -14.47 3.57 7.62
N GLY A 298 -13.67 3.86 8.65
CA GLY A 298 -13.75 5.14 9.36
C GLY A 298 -13.42 6.35 8.47
N SER A 299 -12.53 6.20 7.49
CA SER A 299 -12.23 7.26 6.53
C SER A 299 -13.35 7.48 5.51
N ALA A 300 -13.98 6.41 5.03
CA ALA A 300 -15.16 6.45 4.19
C ALA A 300 -16.33 7.14 4.91
N GLN A 301 -16.58 6.80 6.18
CA GLN A 301 -17.61 7.44 6.98
C GLN A 301 -17.37 8.95 7.13
N ARG A 302 -16.12 9.37 7.42
CA ARG A 302 -15.77 10.80 7.48
C ARG A 302 -15.96 11.49 6.13
N LEU A 303 -15.64 10.81 5.02
CA LEU A 303 -15.83 11.35 3.68
C LEU A 303 -17.32 11.55 3.35
N SER A 304 -18.18 10.60 3.73
CA SER A 304 -19.64 10.73 3.60
C SER A 304 -20.17 11.94 4.38
N THR A 305 -19.78 12.08 5.66
CA THR A 305 -20.18 13.23 6.48
C THR A 305 -19.67 14.56 5.91
N ALA A 306 -18.43 14.59 5.41
CA ALA A 306 -17.90 15.79 4.75
C ALA A 306 -18.68 16.13 3.47
N ALA A 307 -19.07 15.13 2.69
CA ALA A 307 -19.88 15.31 1.48
C ALA A 307 -21.26 15.89 1.82
N GLU A 308 -21.92 15.40 2.88
CA GLU A 308 -23.19 15.96 3.39
C GLU A 308 -23.05 17.41 3.85
N GLN A 309 -21.95 17.75 4.52
CA GLN A 309 -21.68 19.14 4.94
C GLN A 309 -21.48 20.07 3.75
N VAL A 310 -20.72 19.64 2.73
CA VAL A 310 -20.54 20.41 1.49
C VAL A 310 -21.86 20.53 0.73
N HIS A 311 -22.72 19.51 0.75
CA HIS A 311 -24.07 19.59 0.18
C HIS A 311 -24.87 20.72 0.84
N ALA A 312 -24.98 20.70 2.17
CA ALA A 312 -25.75 21.69 2.91
C ALA A 312 -25.21 23.11 2.71
N ALA A 313 -23.88 23.27 2.72
CA ALA A 313 -23.24 24.55 2.43
C ALA A 313 -23.51 25.03 1.00
N SER A 314 -23.50 24.13 0.02
CA SER A 314 -23.82 24.45 -1.37
C SER A 314 -25.28 24.88 -1.50
N THR A 315 -26.23 24.17 -0.88
CA THR A 315 -27.65 24.57 -0.90
C THR A 315 -27.84 25.98 -0.31
N ALA A 316 -27.23 26.27 0.84
CA ALA A 316 -27.29 27.61 1.43
C ALA A 316 -26.65 28.68 0.52
N GLN A 317 -25.59 28.34 -0.20
CA GLN A 317 -24.94 29.23 -1.17
C GLN A 317 -25.83 29.49 -2.40
N ALA A 318 -26.58 28.49 -2.86
CA ALA A 318 -27.57 28.67 -3.93
C ALA A 318 -28.69 29.62 -3.51
N ASP A 319 -29.23 29.44 -2.30
CA ASP A 319 -30.28 30.31 -1.76
C ASP A 319 -29.79 31.75 -1.63
N ALA A 320 -28.58 31.95 -1.08
CA ALA A 320 -27.96 33.28 -0.96
C ALA A 320 -27.69 33.93 -2.32
N ALA A 321 -27.30 33.14 -3.33
CA ALA A 321 -27.11 33.63 -4.69
C ALA A 321 -28.45 34.07 -5.31
N ALA A 322 -29.53 33.31 -5.11
CA ALA A 322 -30.86 33.67 -5.58
C ALA A 322 -31.39 34.96 -4.94
N GLU A 323 -31.21 35.12 -3.62
CA GLU A 323 -31.58 36.34 -2.91
C GLU A 323 -30.76 37.55 -3.39
N THR A 324 -29.46 37.35 -3.61
CA THR A 324 -28.59 38.40 -4.16
C THR A 324 -29.01 38.78 -5.58
N ALA A 325 -29.38 37.81 -6.43
CA ALA A 325 -29.89 38.08 -7.78
C ALA A 325 -31.16 38.95 -7.73
N ALA A 326 -32.11 38.63 -6.86
CA ALA A 326 -33.33 39.42 -6.68
C ALA A 326 -33.03 40.85 -6.20
N ALA A 327 -32.12 40.99 -5.23
CA ALA A 327 -31.67 42.32 -4.77
C ALA A 327 -30.98 43.12 -5.88
N MET A 328 -30.26 42.45 -6.80
CA MET A 328 -29.64 43.10 -7.95
C MET A 328 -30.65 43.57 -9.00
N GLU A 329 -31.74 42.83 -9.21
CA GLU A 329 -32.85 43.28 -10.07
C GLU A 329 -33.51 44.54 -9.50
N GLU A 330 -33.81 44.54 -8.20
CA GLU A 330 -34.37 45.70 -7.51
C GLU A 330 -33.42 46.91 -7.58
N MET A 331 -32.11 46.68 -7.39
CA MET A 331 -31.08 47.71 -7.53
C MET A 331 -31.05 48.28 -8.95
N SER A 332 -31.16 47.45 -9.99
CA SER A 332 -31.20 47.91 -11.38
C SER A 332 -32.39 48.83 -11.65
N VAL A 333 -33.57 48.50 -11.11
CA VAL A 333 -34.78 49.34 -11.23
C VAL A 333 -34.58 50.67 -10.48
N SER A 334 -34.04 50.63 -9.28
CA SER A 334 -33.76 51.81 -8.47
C SER A 334 -32.75 52.75 -9.15
N VAL A 335 -31.65 52.21 -9.67
CA VAL A 335 -30.62 52.98 -10.41
C VAL A 335 -31.22 53.62 -11.67
N SER A 336 -32.07 52.90 -12.41
CA SER A 336 -32.78 53.48 -13.56
C SER A 336 -33.69 54.64 -13.16
N THR A 337 -34.42 54.49 -12.04
CA THR A 337 -35.32 55.53 -11.54
C THR A 337 -34.55 56.79 -11.12
N VAL A 338 -33.39 56.61 -10.47
CA VAL A 338 -32.50 57.73 -10.11
C VAL A 338 -31.95 58.42 -11.37
N ALA A 339 -31.63 57.66 -12.42
CA ALA A 339 -31.18 58.20 -13.70
C ALA A 339 -32.24 59.12 -14.33
N ASP A 340 -33.50 58.65 -14.36
CA ASP A 340 -34.63 59.41 -14.90
C ASP A 340 -34.86 60.69 -14.08
N HIS A 341 -34.84 60.60 -12.75
CA HIS A 341 -34.96 61.78 -11.88
C HIS A 341 -33.82 62.78 -12.07
N ALA A 342 -32.58 62.33 -12.24
CA ALA A 342 -31.45 63.23 -12.51
C ALA A 342 -31.61 63.95 -13.85
N SER A 343 -32.11 63.25 -14.87
CA SER A 343 -32.44 63.84 -16.18
C SER A 343 -33.54 64.88 -16.07
N ASP A 344 -34.63 64.58 -15.36
CA ASP A 344 -35.75 65.51 -15.14
C ASP A 344 -35.30 66.79 -14.43
N VAL A 345 -34.51 66.66 -13.35
CA VAL A 345 -33.98 67.82 -12.61
C VAL A 345 -33.03 68.64 -13.47
N THR A 346 -32.25 68.00 -14.35
CA THR A 346 -31.40 68.71 -15.32
C THR A 346 -32.23 69.54 -16.30
N GLY A 347 -33.35 68.99 -16.79
CA GLY A 347 -34.30 69.71 -17.63
C GLY A 347 -34.90 70.93 -16.91
N LEU A 348 -35.42 70.73 -15.69
CA LEU A 348 -35.98 71.81 -14.85
C LEU A 348 -34.95 72.90 -14.54
N ALA A 349 -33.70 72.53 -14.28
CA ALA A 349 -32.61 73.48 -14.08
C ALA A 349 -32.32 74.30 -15.36
N GLY A 350 -32.35 73.66 -16.52
CA GLY A 350 -32.24 74.34 -17.82
C GLY A 350 -33.36 75.36 -18.04
N ASP A 351 -34.60 74.98 -17.77
CA ASP A 351 -35.77 75.86 -17.88
C ASP A 351 -35.68 77.05 -16.93
N ASN A 352 -35.30 76.83 -15.66
CA ASN A 352 -35.11 77.90 -14.68
C ASN A 352 -34.01 78.88 -15.09
N LEU A 353 -32.90 78.38 -15.65
CA LEU A 353 -31.83 79.23 -16.17
C LEU A 353 -32.32 80.09 -17.36
N SER A 354 -33.12 79.50 -18.25
CA SER A 354 -33.73 80.22 -19.38
C SER A 354 -34.69 81.31 -18.90
N GLN A 355 -35.55 80.99 -17.94
CA GLN A 355 -36.49 81.95 -17.33
C GLN A 355 -35.75 83.08 -16.61
N ALA A 356 -34.72 82.78 -15.83
CA ALA A 356 -33.90 83.78 -15.16
C ALA A 356 -33.23 84.75 -16.15
N ARG A 357 -32.66 84.23 -17.24
CA ARG A 357 -32.07 85.07 -18.32
C ARG A 357 -33.12 85.94 -19.01
N GLN A 358 -34.30 85.39 -19.30
CA GLN A 358 -35.40 86.16 -19.87
C GLN A 358 -35.90 87.25 -18.91
N GLY A 359 -35.95 86.95 -17.61
CA GLY A 359 -36.23 87.91 -16.55
C GLY A 359 -35.21 89.05 -16.52
N GLN A 360 -33.91 88.74 -16.55
CA GLN A 360 -32.84 89.74 -16.61
C GLN A 360 -32.96 90.65 -17.84
N LYS A 361 -33.24 90.08 -19.02
CA LYS A 361 -33.47 90.87 -20.24
C LYS A 361 -34.62 91.86 -20.07
N THR A 362 -35.75 91.37 -19.54
CA THR A 362 -36.96 92.19 -19.31
C THR A 362 -36.69 93.30 -18.29
N LEU A 363 -35.94 93.01 -17.22
CA LEU A 363 -35.52 94.00 -16.23
C LEU A 363 -34.57 95.06 -16.82
N ALA A 364 -33.69 94.67 -17.76
CA ALA A 364 -32.81 95.62 -18.45
C ALA A 364 -33.61 96.59 -19.34
N GLU A 365 -34.62 96.08 -20.06
CA GLU A 365 -35.55 96.89 -20.84
C GLU A 365 -36.33 97.86 -19.94
N LEU A 366 -36.86 97.38 -18.81
CA LEU A 366 -37.57 98.21 -17.83
C LEU A 366 -36.68 99.28 -17.18
N SER A 367 -35.41 98.95 -16.90
CA SER A 367 -34.42 99.92 -16.42
C SER A 367 -34.21 101.06 -17.42
N SER A 368 -34.10 100.72 -18.72
CA SER A 368 -33.98 101.74 -19.76
C SER A 368 -35.21 102.64 -19.85
N GLU A 369 -36.42 102.10 -19.68
CA GLU A 369 -37.66 102.89 -19.67
C GLU A 369 -37.78 103.79 -18.42
N LEU A 370 -37.31 103.32 -17.25
CA LEU A 370 -37.25 104.17 -16.05
C LEU A 370 -36.30 105.35 -16.23
N VAL A 371 -35.12 105.15 -16.82
CA VAL A 371 -34.19 106.26 -17.12
C VAL A 371 -34.82 107.29 -18.07
N ARG A 372 -35.57 106.82 -19.08
CA ARG A 372 -36.32 107.72 -19.98
C ARG A 372 -37.42 108.48 -19.24
N THR A 373 -38.13 107.81 -18.35
CA THR A 373 -39.20 108.42 -17.54
C THR A 373 -38.64 109.45 -16.57
N GLU A 374 -37.51 109.17 -15.93
CA GLU A 374 -36.79 110.11 -15.09
C GLU A 374 -36.36 111.36 -15.84
N ALA A 375 -35.77 111.20 -17.04
CA ALA A 375 -35.39 112.34 -17.87
C ALA A 375 -36.62 113.22 -18.21
N ALA A 376 -37.78 112.61 -18.47
CA ALA A 376 -39.02 113.35 -18.72
C ALA A 376 -39.53 114.09 -17.48
N VAL A 377 -39.50 113.46 -16.29
CA VAL A 377 -39.87 114.11 -15.02
C VAL A 377 -38.93 115.27 -14.70
N HIS A 378 -37.62 115.12 -14.95
CA HIS A 378 -36.64 116.19 -14.78
C HIS A 378 -36.91 117.38 -15.71
N ALA A 379 -37.21 117.13 -16.99
CA ALA A 379 -37.58 118.18 -17.93
C ALA A 379 -38.88 118.92 -17.53
N ILE A 380 -39.84 118.20 -16.94
CA ILE A 380 -41.05 118.82 -16.36
C ILE A 380 -40.67 119.72 -15.17
N ALA A 381 -39.78 119.25 -14.29
CA ALA A 381 -39.30 120.03 -13.14
C ALA A 381 -38.65 121.36 -13.56
N GLU A 382 -37.79 121.31 -14.58
CA GLU A 382 -37.15 122.50 -15.16
C GLU A 382 -38.18 123.46 -15.77
N SER A 383 -39.13 122.92 -16.55
CA SER A 383 -40.20 123.70 -17.18
C SER A 383 -41.09 124.40 -16.14
N VAL A 384 -41.41 123.73 -15.04
CA VAL A 384 -42.19 124.30 -13.92
C VAL A 384 -41.41 125.39 -13.22
N THR A 385 -40.10 125.20 -13.01
CA THR A 385 -39.23 126.22 -12.42
C THR A 385 -39.20 127.49 -13.27
N GLU A 386 -39.06 127.34 -14.59
CA GLU A 386 -39.10 128.46 -15.53
C GLU A 386 -40.49 129.13 -15.54
N PHE A 387 -41.57 128.34 -15.51
CA PHE A 387 -42.94 128.83 -15.45
C PHE A 387 -43.21 129.68 -14.19
N VAL A 388 -42.73 129.24 -13.02
CA VAL A 388 -42.82 129.99 -11.76
C VAL A 388 -42.04 131.31 -11.86
N ALA A 389 -40.83 131.29 -12.43
CA ALA A 389 -40.03 132.49 -12.62
C ALA A 389 -40.72 133.52 -13.55
N ARG A 390 -41.30 133.05 -14.66
CA ARG A 390 -42.08 133.90 -15.59
C ARG A 390 -43.34 134.46 -14.92
N THR A 391 -44.04 133.66 -14.13
CA THR A 391 -45.24 134.09 -13.39
C THR A 391 -44.91 135.20 -12.38
N ARG A 392 -43.81 135.08 -11.62
CA ARG A 392 -43.32 136.15 -10.74
C ARG A 392 -42.93 137.42 -11.50
N SER A 393 -42.37 137.29 -12.69
CA SER A 393 -42.07 138.45 -13.53
C SER A 393 -43.35 139.19 -13.94
N ILE A 394 -44.43 138.45 -14.25
CA ILE A 394 -45.73 139.05 -14.58
C ILE A 394 -46.30 139.75 -13.34
N GLU A 395 -46.27 139.10 -12.17
CA GLU A 395 -46.72 139.68 -10.89
C GLU A 395 -46.02 141.02 -10.58
N ASN A 396 -44.69 141.09 -10.76
CA ASN A 396 -43.92 142.33 -10.60
C ASN A 396 -44.35 143.42 -11.60
N MET A 397 -44.54 143.04 -12.87
CA MET A 397 -44.99 143.99 -13.91
C MET A 397 -46.41 144.49 -13.63
N THR A 398 -47.32 143.63 -13.18
CA THR A 398 -48.70 144.01 -12.86
C THR A 398 -48.75 144.87 -11.61
N GLY A 399 -47.88 144.63 -10.62
CA GLY A 399 -47.68 145.52 -9.48
C GLY A 399 -47.28 146.94 -9.91
N GLN A 400 -46.32 147.06 -10.83
CA GLN A 400 -45.93 148.36 -11.42
C GLN A 400 -47.09 149.01 -12.19
N VAL A 401 -47.89 148.24 -12.94
CA VAL A 401 -49.06 148.76 -13.65
C VAL A 401 -50.12 149.28 -12.68
N THR A 402 -50.37 148.58 -11.57
CA THR A 402 -51.26 149.05 -10.50
C THR A 402 -50.75 150.36 -9.91
N GLU A 403 -49.46 150.46 -9.59
CA GLU A 403 -48.85 151.69 -9.08
C GLU A 403 -48.99 152.85 -10.06
N ILE A 404 -48.69 152.63 -11.35
CA ILE A 404 -48.87 153.63 -12.41
C ILE A 404 -50.34 154.02 -12.54
N ALA A 405 -51.27 153.07 -12.47
CA ALA A 405 -52.70 153.34 -12.55
C ALA A 405 -53.18 154.17 -11.35
N GLU A 406 -52.72 153.88 -10.13
CA GLU A 406 -53.02 154.69 -8.94
C GLU A 406 -52.44 156.11 -9.04
N GLN A 407 -51.18 156.24 -9.48
CA GLN A 407 -50.55 157.54 -9.72
C GLN A 407 -51.32 158.33 -10.80
N THR A 408 -51.74 157.66 -11.88
CA THR A 408 -52.52 158.27 -12.97
C THR A 408 -53.91 158.69 -12.48
N ASN A 409 -54.54 157.88 -11.64
CA ASN A 409 -55.82 158.18 -11.01
C ASN A 409 -55.72 159.42 -10.10
N LEU A 410 -54.64 159.53 -9.31
CA LEU A 410 -54.35 160.70 -8.47
C LEU A 410 -54.06 161.96 -9.31
N LEU A 411 -53.28 161.83 -10.38
CA LEU A 411 -53.01 162.92 -11.32
C LEU A 411 -54.30 163.40 -12.02
N ALA A 412 -55.14 162.46 -12.45
CA ALA A 412 -56.42 162.74 -13.08
C ALA A 412 -57.40 163.39 -12.10
N LEU A 413 -57.42 162.96 -10.84
CA LEU A 413 -58.21 163.59 -9.78
C LEU A 413 -57.76 165.04 -9.53
N ASN A 414 -56.45 165.27 -9.42
CA ASN A 414 -55.88 166.61 -9.26
C ASN A 414 -56.22 167.51 -10.47
N ALA A 415 -56.16 166.96 -11.69
CA ALA A 415 -56.54 167.68 -12.91
C ALA A 415 -58.04 167.98 -12.97
N ALA A 416 -58.91 167.06 -12.52
CA ALA A 416 -60.35 167.27 -12.44
C ALA A 416 -60.71 168.35 -11.41
N ILE A 417 -60.02 168.38 -10.26
CA ILE A 417 -60.17 169.43 -9.23
C ILE A 417 -59.79 170.80 -9.81
N GLU A 418 -58.65 170.90 -10.49
CA GLU A 418 -58.18 172.18 -11.05
C GLU A 418 -59.05 172.65 -12.25
N ALA A 419 -59.57 171.71 -13.05
CA ALA A 419 -60.54 171.99 -14.10
C ALA A 419 -61.89 172.52 -13.54
N ALA A 420 -62.37 171.97 -12.42
CA ALA A 420 -63.54 172.51 -11.71
C ALA A 420 -63.27 173.92 -11.14
N ARG A 421 -62.03 174.19 -10.72
CA ARG A 421 -61.58 175.50 -10.21
C ARG A 421 -61.56 176.60 -11.27
N ALA A 422 -61.30 176.24 -12.53
CA ALA A 422 -61.29 177.15 -13.67
C ALA A 422 -62.70 177.51 -14.22
N GLY A 423 -63.77 176.96 -13.64
CA GLY A 423 -65.15 177.27 -14.03
C GLY A 423 -65.49 176.89 -15.48
N GLU A 424 -66.24 177.74 -16.20
CA GLU A 424 -66.69 177.45 -17.58
C GLU A 424 -65.55 177.25 -18.58
N GLN A 425 -64.36 177.84 -18.35
CA GLN A 425 -63.19 177.66 -19.23
C GLN A 425 -62.53 176.28 -19.06
N GLY A 426 -62.79 175.58 -17.94
CA GLY A 426 -62.21 174.27 -17.62
C GLY A 426 -63.05 173.06 -18.04
N ARG A 427 -64.26 173.26 -18.58
CA ARG A 427 -65.23 172.17 -18.87
C ARG A 427 -64.69 171.07 -19.77
N GLY A 428 -63.96 171.43 -20.84
CA GLY A 428 -63.35 170.46 -21.76
C GLY A 428 -62.23 169.65 -21.07
N PHE A 429 -61.44 170.29 -20.22
CA PHE A 429 -60.39 169.64 -19.44
C PHE A 429 -60.95 168.71 -18.35
N ALA A 430 -62.05 169.09 -17.71
CA ALA A 430 -62.70 168.27 -16.69
C ALA A 430 -63.20 166.93 -17.28
N VAL A 431 -63.78 166.95 -18.49
CA VAL A 431 -64.22 165.73 -19.18
C VAL A 431 -63.03 164.81 -19.50
N VAL A 432 -61.93 165.35 -20.00
CA VAL A 432 -60.72 164.57 -20.27
C VAL A 432 -60.12 163.99 -18.98
N ALA A 433 -60.05 164.79 -17.91
CA ALA A 433 -59.54 164.33 -16.61
C ALA A 433 -60.39 163.20 -16.02
N ASP A 434 -61.72 163.29 -16.08
CA ASP A 434 -62.61 162.21 -15.62
C ASP A 434 -62.52 160.96 -16.51
N GLU A 435 -62.27 161.10 -17.80
CA GLU A 435 -62.05 159.95 -18.70
C GLU A 435 -60.71 159.26 -18.42
N VAL A 436 -59.64 160.03 -18.17
CA VAL A 436 -58.33 159.50 -17.72
C VAL A 436 -58.46 158.82 -16.36
N ARG A 437 -59.25 159.39 -15.43
CA ARG A 437 -59.53 158.79 -14.12
C ARG A 437 -60.22 157.44 -14.25
N LYS A 438 -61.30 157.35 -15.05
CA LYS A 438 -62.00 156.09 -15.33
C LYS A 438 -61.08 155.07 -16.02
N LEU A 439 -60.22 155.50 -16.93
CA LEU A 439 -59.25 154.63 -17.58
C LEU A 439 -58.22 154.10 -16.58
N ALA A 440 -57.73 154.93 -15.67
CA ALA A 440 -56.82 154.54 -14.59
C ALA A 440 -57.48 153.55 -13.61
N GLU A 441 -58.72 153.80 -13.17
CA GLU A 441 -59.50 152.86 -12.35
C GLU A 441 -59.71 151.51 -13.06
N LYS A 442 -59.95 151.54 -14.38
CA LYS A 442 -60.10 150.32 -15.19
C LYS A 442 -58.78 149.56 -15.34
N SER A 443 -57.66 150.26 -15.51
CA SER A 443 -56.30 149.69 -15.56
C SER A 443 -55.91 149.04 -14.23
N ALA A 444 -56.18 149.70 -13.09
CA ALA A 444 -55.94 149.14 -11.76
C ALA A 444 -56.77 147.87 -11.52
N LYS A 445 -58.06 147.88 -11.90
CA LYS A 445 -58.93 146.69 -11.82
C LYS A 445 -58.41 145.53 -12.67
N ALA A 446 -57.98 145.80 -13.90
CA ALA A 446 -57.41 144.76 -14.77
C ALA A 446 -56.10 144.21 -14.21
N ALA A 447 -55.22 145.07 -13.68
CA ALA A 447 -53.98 144.65 -13.04
C ALA A 447 -54.21 143.78 -11.80
N HIS A 448 -55.18 144.13 -10.94
CA HIS A 448 -55.60 143.28 -9.81
C HIS A 448 -56.18 141.93 -10.25
N GLU A 449 -56.90 141.89 -11.37
CA GLU A 449 -57.42 140.62 -11.89
C GLU A 449 -56.29 139.72 -12.41
N ILE A 450 -55.26 140.30 -13.06
CA ILE A 450 -54.05 139.57 -13.46
C ILE A 450 -53.30 139.08 -12.22
N ASP A 451 -53.14 139.93 -11.19
CA ASP A 451 -52.49 139.58 -9.92
C ASP A 451 -53.15 138.37 -9.23
N ARG A 452 -54.48 138.35 -9.21
CA ARG A 452 -55.26 137.20 -8.71
C ARG A 452 -55.00 135.93 -9.52
N VAL A 453 -54.90 136.04 -10.85
CA VAL A 453 -54.60 134.89 -11.73
C VAL A 453 -53.17 134.40 -11.51
N THR A 454 -52.18 135.30 -11.43
CA THR A 454 -50.78 134.92 -11.18
C THR A 454 -50.59 134.30 -9.80
N ALA A 455 -51.29 134.79 -8.76
CA ALA A 455 -51.30 134.16 -7.44
C ALA A 455 -51.87 132.73 -7.50
N SER A 456 -52.97 132.53 -8.22
CA SER A 456 -53.54 131.18 -8.43
C SER A 456 -52.59 130.27 -9.21
N LEU A 457 -51.88 130.78 -10.22
CA LEU A 457 -50.89 130.01 -10.98
C LEU A 457 -49.67 129.64 -10.12
N ALA A 458 -49.23 130.53 -9.24
CA ALA A 458 -48.15 130.28 -8.30
C ALA A 458 -48.53 129.16 -7.30
N ASP A 459 -49.74 129.18 -6.75
CA ASP A 459 -50.22 128.13 -5.85
C ASP A 459 -50.40 126.79 -6.58
N GLN A 460 -50.94 126.80 -7.81
CA GLN A 460 -51.02 125.58 -8.64
C GLN A 460 -49.63 125.02 -8.96
N SER A 461 -48.63 125.88 -9.16
CA SER A 461 -47.24 125.46 -9.42
C SER A 461 -46.63 124.71 -8.24
N LYS A 462 -46.90 125.14 -6.99
CA LYS A 462 -46.46 124.40 -5.78
C LYS A 462 -47.01 122.97 -5.75
N SER A 463 -48.25 122.77 -6.21
CA SER A 463 -48.84 121.43 -6.32
C SER A 463 -48.12 120.59 -7.38
N VAL A 464 -47.71 121.19 -8.50
CA VAL A 464 -46.95 120.50 -9.55
C VAL A 464 -45.54 120.17 -9.06
N GLU A 465 -44.85 121.10 -8.38
CA GLU A 465 -43.53 120.85 -7.77
C GLU A 465 -43.58 119.69 -6.77
N SER A 466 -44.62 119.62 -5.93
CA SER A 466 -44.82 118.49 -5.01
C SER A 466 -45.03 117.17 -5.76
N ALA A 467 -45.84 117.16 -6.81
CA ALA A 467 -46.08 115.97 -7.63
C ALA A 467 -44.81 115.50 -8.35
N VAL A 468 -44.00 116.43 -8.86
CA VAL A 468 -42.68 116.13 -9.45
C VAL A 468 -41.73 115.54 -8.41
N ALA A 469 -41.63 116.13 -7.21
CA ALA A 469 -40.77 115.60 -6.15
C ALA A 469 -41.19 114.19 -5.70
N GLN A 470 -42.50 113.93 -5.59
CA GLN A 470 -43.02 112.59 -5.32
C GLN A 470 -42.71 111.61 -6.47
N GLY A 471 -42.85 112.06 -7.72
CA GLY A 471 -42.51 111.29 -8.91
C GLY A 471 -41.04 110.88 -8.93
N THR A 472 -40.13 111.80 -8.67
CA THR A 472 -38.69 111.52 -8.58
C THR A 472 -38.37 110.51 -7.48
N ALA A 473 -38.93 110.69 -6.28
CA ALA A 473 -38.73 109.75 -5.18
C ALA A 473 -39.26 108.34 -5.50
N ALA A 474 -40.40 108.25 -6.20
CA ALA A 474 -40.96 106.97 -6.65
C ALA A 474 -40.07 106.30 -7.71
N LEU A 475 -39.46 107.07 -8.62
CA LEU A 475 -38.52 106.57 -9.62
C LEU A 475 -37.24 106.03 -8.97
N ASP A 476 -36.68 106.74 -7.99
CA ASP A 476 -35.50 106.29 -7.24
C ASP A 476 -35.77 104.99 -6.49
N ALA A 477 -36.92 104.88 -5.81
CA ALA A 477 -37.35 103.64 -5.19
C ALA A 477 -37.52 102.51 -6.23
N GLY A 478 -38.08 102.82 -7.41
CA GLY A 478 -38.23 101.89 -8.52
C GLY A 478 -36.90 101.32 -9.02
N LYS A 479 -35.86 102.15 -9.12
CA LYS A 479 -34.49 101.72 -9.48
C LYS A 479 -33.89 100.76 -8.45
N VAL A 480 -34.02 101.07 -7.16
CA VAL A 480 -33.54 100.18 -6.07
C VAL A 480 -34.23 98.81 -6.15
N HIS A 481 -35.53 98.78 -6.42
CA HIS A 481 -36.27 97.53 -6.62
C HIS A 481 -35.81 96.76 -7.87
N LEU A 482 -35.54 97.45 -8.98
CA LEU A 482 -35.00 96.82 -10.19
C LEU A 482 -33.63 96.18 -9.96
N ASP A 483 -32.72 96.88 -9.29
CA ASP A 483 -31.38 96.34 -8.97
C ASP A 483 -31.50 95.09 -8.07
N SER A 484 -32.39 95.13 -7.09
CA SER A 484 -32.68 93.97 -6.24
C SER A 484 -33.24 92.79 -7.04
N MET A 485 -34.21 93.03 -7.94
CA MET A 485 -34.77 91.99 -8.80
C MET A 485 -33.73 91.39 -9.75
N ASN A 486 -32.84 92.23 -10.30
CA ASN A 486 -31.77 91.76 -11.18
C ASN A 486 -30.78 90.86 -10.42
N GLY A 487 -30.45 91.21 -9.17
CA GLY A 487 -29.65 90.38 -8.27
C GLY A 487 -30.31 89.03 -7.97
N ILE A 488 -31.62 89.01 -7.71
CA ILE A 488 -32.40 87.77 -7.48
C ILE A 488 -32.39 86.88 -8.74
N MET A 489 -32.59 87.46 -9.93
CA MET A 489 -32.54 86.69 -11.18
C MET A 489 -31.14 86.11 -11.45
N ALA A 490 -30.08 86.87 -11.16
CA ALA A 490 -28.71 86.37 -11.28
C ALA A 490 -28.44 85.19 -10.34
N ALA A 491 -28.81 85.32 -9.06
CA ALA A 491 -28.66 84.26 -8.07
C ALA A 491 -29.49 83.01 -8.43
N THR A 492 -30.68 83.20 -9.03
CA THR A 492 -31.53 82.10 -9.53
C THR A 492 -30.84 81.35 -10.67
N GLY A 493 -30.26 82.07 -11.63
CA GLY A 493 -29.51 81.47 -12.74
C GLY A 493 -28.26 80.71 -12.27
N GLU A 494 -27.53 81.24 -11.29
CA GLU A 494 -26.39 80.54 -10.69
C GLU A 494 -26.83 79.26 -9.96
N SER A 495 -27.91 79.34 -9.19
CA SER A 495 -28.47 78.20 -8.46
C SER A 495 -28.94 77.08 -9.40
N ALA A 496 -29.59 77.46 -10.52
CA ALA A 496 -29.97 76.53 -11.57
C ALA A 496 -28.74 75.87 -12.23
N THR A 497 -27.70 76.65 -12.52
CA THR A 497 -26.44 76.12 -13.09
C THR A 497 -25.77 75.11 -12.15
N ARG A 498 -25.72 75.42 -10.85
CA ARG A 498 -25.19 74.51 -9.83
C ARG A 498 -26.02 73.22 -9.71
N ALA A 499 -27.34 73.31 -9.80
CA ALA A 499 -28.21 72.14 -9.79
C ALA A 499 -27.94 71.23 -10.99
N ALA A 500 -27.83 71.79 -12.20
CA ALA A 500 -27.50 71.03 -13.41
C ALA A 500 -26.11 70.36 -13.33
N GLN A 501 -25.11 71.04 -12.75
CA GLN A 501 -23.79 70.45 -12.53
C GLN A 501 -23.85 69.28 -11.54
N GLY A 502 -24.56 69.43 -10.42
CA GLY A 502 -24.77 68.34 -9.46
C GLY A 502 -25.47 67.13 -10.08
N MET A 503 -26.45 67.34 -10.97
CA MET A 503 -27.11 66.24 -11.67
C MET A 503 -26.20 65.53 -12.68
N THR A 504 -25.22 66.23 -13.25
CA THR A 504 -24.20 65.63 -14.12
C THR A 504 -23.31 64.66 -13.32
N GLU A 505 -22.93 65.04 -12.10
CA GLU A 505 -22.15 64.18 -11.19
C GLU A 505 -22.96 62.95 -10.74
N ILE A 506 -24.25 63.12 -10.42
CA ILE A 506 -25.15 62.01 -10.10
C ILE A 506 -25.30 61.07 -11.29
N SER A 507 -25.48 61.59 -12.51
CA SER A 507 -25.57 60.78 -13.73
C SER A 507 -24.30 59.95 -13.97
N GLY A 508 -23.13 60.51 -13.66
CA GLY A 508 -21.86 59.78 -13.66
C GLY A 508 -21.87 58.61 -12.66
N SER A 509 -22.28 58.88 -11.42
CA SER A 509 -22.37 57.88 -10.34
C SER A 509 -23.38 56.75 -10.66
N VAL A 510 -24.53 57.10 -11.24
CA VAL A 510 -25.55 56.14 -11.71
C VAL A 510 -24.97 55.20 -12.78
N LYS A 511 -24.16 55.72 -13.71
CA LYS A 511 -23.52 54.91 -14.76
C LYS A 511 -22.50 53.93 -14.16
N GLU A 512 -21.73 54.36 -13.17
CA GLU A 512 -20.82 53.49 -12.43
C GLU A 512 -21.57 52.41 -11.64
N GLN A 513 -22.65 52.77 -10.94
CA GLN A 513 -23.50 51.82 -10.23
C GLN A 513 -24.14 50.80 -11.17
N THR A 514 -24.55 51.19 -12.37
CA THR A 514 -25.08 50.27 -13.39
C THR A 514 -24.02 49.23 -13.79
N CYS A 515 -22.79 49.68 -14.04
CA CYS A 515 -21.67 48.80 -14.39
C CYS A 515 -21.31 47.83 -13.24
N ALA A 516 -21.25 48.35 -12.02
CA ALA A 516 -21.00 47.54 -10.83
C ALA A 516 -22.11 46.50 -10.64
N SER A 517 -23.37 46.89 -10.82
CA SER A 517 -24.53 46.01 -10.70
C SER A 517 -24.48 44.86 -11.70
N HIS A 518 -24.14 45.15 -12.96
CA HIS A 518 -23.97 44.11 -13.98
C HIS A 518 -22.84 43.13 -13.64
N THR A 519 -21.72 43.64 -13.12
CA THR A 519 -20.59 42.80 -12.70
C THR A 519 -20.97 41.90 -11.52
N ILE A 520 -21.71 42.41 -10.54
CA ILE A 520 -22.21 41.62 -9.41
C ILE A 520 -23.15 40.52 -9.90
N ALA A 521 -24.09 40.83 -10.81
CA ALA A 521 -24.98 39.83 -11.38
C ALA A 521 -24.21 38.70 -12.09
N GLN A 522 -23.16 39.01 -12.85
CA GLN A 522 -22.29 37.99 -13.47
C GLN A 522 -21.59 37.11 -12.43
N HIS A 523 -21.13 37.69 -11.31
CA HIS A 523 -20.54 36.92 -10.22
C HIS A 523 -21.56 36.02 -9.52
N VAL A 524 -22.80 36.47 -9.36
CA VAL A 524 -23.89 35.67 -8.81
C VAL A 524 -24.20 34.46 -9.71
N GLU A 525 -24.23 34.65 -11.04
CA GLU A 525 -24.37 33.52 -11.98
C GLU A 525 -23.19 32.54 -11.94
N GLN A 526 -21.97 33.03 -11.71
CA GLN A 526 -20.79 32.16 -11.52
C GLN A 526 -20.90 31.36 -10.23
N ILE A 527 -21.37 31.98 -9.15
CA ILE A 527 -21.63 31.30 -7.87
C ILE A 527 -22.68 30.21 -8.07
N ALA A 528 -23.81 30.51 -8.72
CA ALA A 528 -24.85 29.51 -8.99
C ALA A 528 -24.29 28.29 -9.73
N ARG A 529 -23.51 28.50 -10.80
CA ARG A 529 -22.83 27.42 -11.54
C ARG A 529 -21.85 26.61 -10.69
N ALA A 530 -21.02 27.27 -9.88
CA ALA A 530 -20.12 26.58 -8.96
C ALA A 530 -20.88 25.74 -7.94
N THR A 531 -22.09 26.16 -7.57
CA THR A 531 -22.95 25.43 -6.64
C THR A 531 -23.49 24.14 -7.26
N ASP A 532 -23.90 24.17 -8.54
CA ASP A 532 -24.28 22.98 -9.32
C ASP A 532 -23.10 22.01 -9.48
N GLU A 533 -21.89 22.53 -9.76
CA GLU A 533 -20.68 21.73 -9.86
C GLU A 533 -20.34 21.04 -8.52
N ASN A 534 -20.47 21.76 -7.41
CA ASN A 534 -20.29 21.22 -6.07
C ASN A 534 -21.31 20.12 -5.76
N ALA A 535 -22.58 20.29 -6.13
CA ALA A 535 -23.60 19.26 -5.93
C ALA A 535 -23.23 17.96 -6.68
N ALA A 536 -22.75 18.06 -7.93
CA ALA A 536 -22.27 16.91 -8.69
C ALA A 536 -21.01 16.28 -8.08
N ALA A 537 -20.07 17.09 -7.56
CA ALA A 537 -18.87 16.59 -6.89
C ALA A 537 -19.18 15.86 -5.58
N VAL A 538 -20.14 16.38 -4.81
CA VAL A 538 -20.64 15.75 -3.58
C VAL A 538 -21.26 14.39 -3.88
N ALA A 539 -22.12 14.29 -4.91
CA ALA A 539 -22.73 13.02 -5.28
C ALA A 539 -21.68 11.94 -5.60
N ARG A 540 -20.65 12.29 -6.40
CA ARG A 540 -19.54 11.36 -6.70
C ARG A 540 -18.72 10.99 -5.46
N THR A 541 -18.54 11.94 -4.55
CA THR A 541 -17.78 11.72 -3.30
C THR A 541 -18.53 10.77 -2.36
N ALA A 542 -19.85 10.92 -2.24
CA ALA A 542 -20.70 10.03 -1.46
C ALA A 542 -20.71 8.61 -2.04
N GLU A 543 -20.81 8.47 -3.37
CA GLU A 543 -20.72 7.17 -4.05
C GLU A 543 -19.37 6.48 -3.83
N ALA A 544 -18.27 7.24 -3.92
CA ALA A 544 -16.93 6.74 -3.66
C ALA A 544 -16.73 6.32 -2.19
N ALA A 545 -17.26 7.10 -1.25
CA ALA A 545 -17.26 6.76 0.17
C ALA A 545 -18.00 5.44 0.43
N GLU A 546 -19.19 5.26 -0.14
CA GLU A 546 -19.94 4.01 0.01
C GLU A 546 -19.21 2.82 -0.60
N SER A 547 -18.57 3.00 -1.77
CA SER A 547 -17.76 1.98 -2.41
C SER A 547 -16.56 1.56 -1.54
N LEU A 548 -15.88 2.52 -0.91
CA LEU A 548 -14.77 2.24 0.02
C LEU A 548 -15.25 1.49 1.27
N ARG A 549 -16.43 1.84 1.77
CA ARG A 549 -17.06 1.18 2.92
C ARG A 549 -17.40 -0.28 2.60
N GLN A 550 -17.97 -0.52 1.42
CA GLN A 550 -18.23 -1.87 0.94
C GLN A 550 -16.94 -2.68 0.78
N LEU A 551 -15.90 -2.10 0.14
CA LEU A 551 -14.61 -2.77 -0.02
C LEU A 551 -13.95 -3.11 1.32
N SER A 552 -14.03 -2.20 2.29
CA SER A 552 -13.54 -2.46 3.66
C SER A 552 -14.31 -3.60 4.32
N THR A 553 -15.63 -3.61 4.19
CA THR A 553 -16.49 -4.69 4.71
C THR A 553 -16.13 -6.04 4.11
N ASP A 554 -15.93 -6.09 2.79
CA ASP A 554 -15.54 -7.31 2.07
C ASP A 554 -14.13 -7.79 2.45
N LEU A 555 -13.20 -6.85 2.66
CA LEU A 555 -11.84 -7.15 3.12
C LEU A 555 -11.86 -7.72 4.54
N LYS A 556 -12.63 -7.09 5.45
CA LYS A 556 -12.84 -7.55 6.82
C LYS A 556 -13.46 -8.94 6.85
N ALA A 557 -14.54 -9.17 6.11
CA ALA A 557 -15.18 -10.48 5.99
C ALA A 557 -14.23 -11.55 5.42
N SER A 558 -13.36 -11.16 4.47
CA SER A 558 -12.37 -12.08 3.89
C SER A 558 -11.34 -12.56 4.91
N VAL A 559 -10.93 -11.70 5.84
CA VAL A 559 -9.94 -12.03 6.87
C VAL A 559 -10.53 -12.54 8.18
N ASP A 560 -11.80 -12.22 8.48
CA ASP A 560 -12.48 -12.66 9.71
C ASP A 560 -12.72 -14.18 9.78
N ARG A 561 -12.59 -14.89 8.66
CA ARG A 561 -12.55 -16.35 8.64
C ARG A 561 -11.32 -16.92 9.40
N PHE A 562 -10.24 -16.14 9.50
CA PHE A 562 -9.00 -16.57 10.16
C PHE A 562 -9.08 -16.26 11.66
N GLN A 563 -8.78 -17.28 12.47
CA GLN A 563 -8.68 -17.12 13.92
C GLN A 563 -7.23 -16.74 14.25
N VAL A 564 -7.05 -15.51 14.71
CA VAL A 564 -5.74 -14.88 15.01
C VAL A 564 -5.59 -14.51 16.47
#